data_AF-A0A957BRH9-F1
#
_entry.id   AF-A0A957BRH9-F1
#
_cell.length_a   1.000
_cell.length_b   1.000
_cell.length_c   1.000
_cell.angle_alpha   90.00
_cell.angle_beta   90.00
_cell.angle_gamma   90.00
#
_symmetry.space_group_name_H-M   'P 1'
#
loop_
_entity.id
_entity.type
_entity.pdbx_description
1 polymer ?
#
loop_
_entity_poly.entity_id
_entity_poly.type
_entity_poly.pdbx_seq_one_letter_code
_entity_poly.pdbx_strand_id
1 'polypeptide(L)'
;YAESIFAPDYWDLIDVVAIVNTTHKARGSTEGHSAADTSDLQPARIAGAAGRLAACKTAIRDRDFDSFAQVIEHDSNLMHAVMMTSRPPVFYWQPASIVLMQRIRDLRADGVRVCYTLDAGPNVHCICVRDDAAEVKAALDSMSEVIETLTAPAGGGVQIIARR
;
A
#
# COMPACT_ATOMS: atom_id res chain seq x y z
N TYR A 1 -4.82 -15.38 15.76
CA TYR A 1 -5.11 -14.15 16.55
C TYR A 1 -4.33 -13.00 15.92
N ALA A 2 -4.71 -11.76 16.21
CA ALA A 2 -3.95 -10.57 15.83
C ALA A 2 -3.65 -9.76 17.09
N GLU A 3 -2.58 -8.97 17.06
CA GLU A 3 -2.12 -8.14 18.17
C GLU A 3 -1.86 -6.73 17.66
N SER A 4 -2.40 -5.72 18.36
CA SER A 4 -2.12 -4.32 18.06
C SER A 4 -0.69 -3.99 18.45
N ILE A 5 0.07 -3.47 17.49
CA ILE A 5 1.47 -3.06 17.74
C ILE A 5 1.49 -1.64 18.34
N PHE A 6 0.63 -0.75 17.84
CA PHE A 6 0.47 0.63 18.31
C PHE A 6 -1.01 1.06 18.25
N ALA A 7 -1.37 2.08 19.02
CA ALA A 7 -2.69 2.68 18.98
C ALA A 7 -2.90 3.49 17.67
N PRO A 8 -4.16 3.71 17.22
CA PRO A 8 -4.44 4.43 15.97
C PRO A 8 -3.89 5.86 15.93
N ASP A 9 -3.79 6.52 17.08
CA ASP A 9 -3.28 7.89 17.25
C ASP A 9 -1.76 7.94 17.52
N TYR A 10 -1.07 6.80 17.47
CA TYR A 10 0.36 6.74 17.77
C TYR A 10 1.23 7.49 16.76
N TRP A 11 0.88 7.39 15.47
CA TRP A 11 1.50 8.12 14.39
C TRP A 11 0.40 8.56 13.43
N ASP A 12 0.31 9.87 13.23
CA ASP A 12 -0.76 10.51 12.46
C ASP A 12 -0.56 10.33 10.94
N LEU A 13 -0.73 9.09 10.52
CA LEU A 13 -0.66 8.64 9.14
C LEU A 13 -2.04 8.71 8.49
N ILE A 14 -2.04 9.12 7.23
CA ILE A 14 -3.20 9.22 6.36
C ILE A 14 -2.98 8.31 5.16
N ASP A 15 -4.00 7.52 4.83
CA ASP A 15 -4.08 6.80 3.57
C ASP A 15 -4.90 7.62 2.58
N VAL A 16 -4.27 8.05 1.50
CA VAL A 16 -4.90 8.72 0.37
C VAL A 16 -4.96 7.71 -0.78
N VAL A 17 -6.15 7.19 -1.07
CA VAL A 17 -6.34 6.11 -2.03
C VAL A 17 -6.73 6.66 -3.39
N ALA A 18 -5.88 6.44 -4.40
CA ALA A 18 -6.17 6.73 -5.79
C ALA A 18 -6.94 5.58 -6.44
N ILE A 19 -8.22 5.82 -6.75
CA ILE A 19 -9.07 4.88 -7.47
C ILE A 19 -8.84 5.06 -8.96
N VAL A 20 -8.23 4.05 -9.61
CA VAL A 20 -7.93 4.06 -11.05
C VAL A 20 -8.82 3.13 -11.85
N ASN A 21 -9.50 2.21 -11.17
CA ASN A 21 -10.40 1.27 -11.81
C ASN A 21 -11.52 0.86 -10.84
N THR A 22 -12.76 1.00 -11.29
CA THR A 22 -13.98 0.59 -10.57
C THR A 22 -14.55 -0.74 -11.09
N THR A 23 -13.94 -1.31 -12.13
CA THR A 23 -14.36 -2.56 -12.74
C THR A 23 -14.06 -3.74 -11.82
N HIS A 24 -14.98 -4.71 -11.79
CA HIS A 24 -14.83 -5.92 -10.98
C HIS A 24 -13.52 -6.65 -11.29
N LYS A 25 -12.80 -7.09 -10.25
CA LYS A 25 -11.49 -7.76 -10.38
C LYS A 25 -11.61 -8.96 -11.33
N ALA A 26 -10.84 -8.95 -12.42
CA ALA A 26 -10.80 -10.05 -13.38
C ALA A 26 -10.28 -11.37 -12.76
N ARG A 27 -9.39 -11.26 -11.76
CA ARG A 27 -8.96 -12.37 -10.90
C ARG A 27 -8.91 -11.90 -9.44
N GLY A 28 -9.54 -12.67 -8.56
CA GLY A 28 -9.62 -12.35 -7.14
C GLY A 28 -8.30 -12.61 -6.39
N SER A 29 -8.21 -12.12 -5.16
CA SER A 29 -7.06 -12.37 -4.27
C SER A 29 -6.89 -13.85 -3.94
N THR A 30 -7.97 -14.64 -3.90
CA THR A 30 -7.91 -16.08 -3.63
C THR A 30 -7.10 -16.85 -4.66
N GLU A 31 -7.28 -16.52 -5.94
CA GLU A 31 -6.54 -17.15 -7.04
C GLU A 31 -5.06 -16.75 -6.98
N GLY A 32 -4.76 -15.47 -6.75
CA GLY A 32 -3.38 -14.97 -6.58
C GLY A 32 -2.64 -15.66 -5.44
N HIS A 33 -3.29 -15.83 -4.28
CA HIS A 33 -2.70 -16.55 -3.15
C HIS A 33 -2.40 -18.00 -3.49
N SER A 34 -3.33 -18.72 -4.13
CA SER A 34 -3.10 -20.12 -4.51
C SER A 34 -1.97 -20.30 -5.51
N ALA A 35 -1.72 -19.28 -6.35
CA ALA A 35 -0.66 -19.33 -7.35
C ALA A 35 0.70 -18.88 -6.79
N ALA A 36 0.76 -18.19 -5.64
CA ALA A 36 2.00 -17.61 -5.11
C ALA A 36 3.15 -18.63 -4.96
N ASP A 37 2.84 -19.82 -4.46
CA ASP A 37 3.84 -20.88 -4.23
C ASP A 37 4.43 -21.47 -5.51
N THR A 38 3.82 -21.16 -6.66
CA THR A 38 4.38 -21.53 -7.96
C THR A 38 5.42 -20.54 -8.47
N SER A 39 5.59 -19.37 -7.85
CA SER A 39 6.61 -18.38 -8.22
C SER A 39 7.98 -18.77 -7.65
N ASP A 40 9.03 -18.65 -8.48
CA ASP A 40 10.41 -18.89 -8.07
C ASP A 40 10.91 -17.82 -7.07
N LEU A 41 10.22 -16.68 -6.94
CA LEU A 41 10.56 -15.60 -6.01
C LEU A 41 9.90 -15.75 -4.62
N GLN A 42 8.87 -16.58 -4.49
CA GLN A 42 8.13 -16.75 -3.25
C GLN A 42 9.00 -17.24 -2.08
N PRO A 43 9.92 -18.21 -2.24
CA PRO A 43 10.81 -18.62 -1.15
C PRO A 43 11.66 -17.46 -0.61
N ALA A 44 12.19 -16.61 -1.50
CA ALA A 44 12.97 -15.43 -1.11
C ALA A 44 12.10 -14.39 -0.37
N ARG A 45 10.87 -14.17 -0.86
CA ARG A 45 9.91 -13.28 -0.18
C ARG A 45 9.62 -13.73 1.24
N ILE A 46 9.36 -15.02 1.45
CA ILE A 46 9.10 -15.62 2.77
C ILE A 46 10.33 -15.50 3.68
N ALA A 47 11.51 -15.85 3.17
CA ALA A 47 12.76 -15.82 3.94
C ALA A 47 13.06 -14.40 4.50
N GLY A 48 12.77 -13.35 3.73
CA GLY A 48 12.97 -11.97 4.18
C GLY A 48 11.83 -11.36 5.01
N ALA A 49 10.69 -12.05 5.15
CA ALA A 49 9.47 -11.46 5.72
C ALA A 49 9.64 -11.03 7.19
N ALA A 50 10.32 -11.84 8.00
CA ALA A 50 10.57 -11.52 9.40
C ALA A 50 11.42 -10.25 9.57
N GLY A 51 12.43 -10.07 8.70
CA GLY A 51 13.29 -8.89 8.68
C GLY A 51 12.51 -7.63 8.28
N ARG A 52 11.71 -7.70 7.22
CA ARG A 52 10.86 -6.57 6.79
C ARG A 52 9.82 -6.21 7.85
N LEU A 53 9.22 -7.19 8.53
CA LEU A 53 8.31 -6.94 9.63
C LEU A 53 9.00 -6.21 10.80
N ALA A 54 10.19 -6.64 11.19
CA ALA A 54 10.96 -5.99 12.27
C ALA A 54 11.38 -4.55 11.91
N ALA A 55 11.81 -4.34 10.65
CA ALA A 55 12.13 -3.01 10.13
C ALA A 55 10.91 -2.08 10.12
N CYS A 56 9.76 -2.56 9.64
CA CYS A 56 8.51 -1.78 9.62
C CYS A 56 8.04 -1.43 11.04
N LYS A 57 8.08 -2.38 11.98
CA LYS A 57 7.77 -2.11 13.40
C LYS A 57 8.68 -1.03 14.00
N THR A 58 9.97 -1.08 13.68
CA THR A 58 10.96 -0.09 14.13
C THR A 58 10.69 1.29 13.53
N ALA A 59 10.46 1.36 12.21
CA ALA A 59 10.15 2.62 11.54
C ALA A 59 8.87 3.27 12.09
N ILE A 60 7.82 2.47 12.37
CA ILE A 60 6.60 2.97 13.02
C ILE A 60 6.91 3.50 14.42
N ARG A 61 7.59 2.71 15.25
CA ARG A 61 7.95 3.09 16.63
C ARG A 61 8.71 4.41 16.69
N ASP A 62 9.66 4.57 15.78
CA ASP A 62 10.58 5.70 15.80
C ASP A 62 10.04 6.88 14.96
N ARG A 63 8.86 6.71 14.33
CA ARG A 63 8.22 7.64 13.38
C ARG A 63 9.18 8.08 12.27
N ASP A 64 10.04 7.16 11.85
CA ASP A 64 11.00 7.33 10.76
C ASP A 64 10.29 7.07 9.44
N PHE A 65 9.84 8.14 8.79
CA PHE A 65 9.07 8.05 7.55
C PHE A 65 9.89 7.49 6.39
N ASP A 66 11.18 7.76 6.32
CA ASP A 66 12.01 7.31 5.20
C ASP A 66 12.20 5.79 5.27
N SER A 67 12.53 5.27 6.45
CA SER A 67 12.62 3.81 6.67
C SER A 67 11.27 3.13 6.46
N PHE A 68 10.17 3.78 6.88
CA PHE A 68 8.81 3.30 6.70
C PHE A 68 8.40 3.22 5.22
N ALA A 69 8.69 4.27 4.45
CA ALA A 69 8.43 4.33 3.02
C ALA A 69 9.18 3.22 2.26
N GLN A 70 10.46 3.03 2.57
CA GLN A 70 11.30 2.02 1.92
C GLN A 70 10.77 0.60 2.14
N VAL A 71 10.42 0.24 3.38
CA VAL A 71 9.96 -1.13 3.67
C VAL A 71 8.58 -1.42 3.09
N ILE A 72 7.67 -0.44 3.09
CA ILE A 72 6.33 -0.59 2.53
C ILE A 72 6.39 -0.78 1.01
N GLU A 73 7.09 0.11 0.30
CA GLU A 73 7.20 0.00 -1.15
C GLU A 73 7.93 -1.28 -1.56
N HIS A 74 8.95 -1.68 -0.80
CA HIS A 74 9.68 -2.91 -1.04
C HIS A 74 8.78 -4.15 -0.89
N ASP A 75 8.00 -4.26 0.20
CA ASP A 75 7.12 -5.43 0.38
C ASP A 75 5.97 -5.45 -0.64
N SER A 76 5.41 -4.28 -0.99
CA SER A 76 4.45 -4.15 -2.09
C SER A 76 5.03 -4.66 -3.40
N ASN A 77 6.19 -4.15 -3.82
CA ASN A 77 6.84 -4.57 -5.07
C ASN A 77 7.18 -6.08 -5.06
N LEU A 78 7.64 -6.62 -3.93
CA LEU A 78 7.90 -8.07 -3.80
C LEU A 78 6.62 -8.89 -3.95
N MET A 79 5.51 -8.43 -3.38
CA MET A 79 4.21 -9.10 -3.54
C MET A 79 3.82 -9.19 -5.00
N HIS A 80 3.84 -8.06 -5.72
CA HIS A 80 3.50 -8.02 -7.14
C HIS A 80 4.49 -8.79 -8.01
N ALA A 81 5.79 -8.77 -7.68
CA ALA A 81 6.79 -9.59 -8.38
C ALA A 81 6.51 -11.09 -8.25
N VAL A 82 6.13 -11.57 -7.06
CA VAL A 82 5.67 -12.96 -6.88
C VAL A 82 4.46 -13.24 -7.75
N MET A 83 3.43 -12.39 -7.71
CA MET A 83 2.21 -12.59 -8.51
C MET A 83 2.49 -12.66 -10.02
N MET A 84 3.34 -11.78 -10.53
CA MET A 84 3.72 -11.75 -11.96
C MET A 84 4.52 -12.97 -12.40
N THR A 85 5.24 -13.62 -11.47
CA THR A 85 6.10 -14.78 -11.74
C THR A 85 5.47 -16.11 -11.33
N SER A 86 4.26 -16.08 -10.77
CA SER A 86 3.42 -17.25 -10.55
C SER A 86 2.97 -17.90 -11.86
N ARG A 87 2.47 -19.13 -11.78
CA ARG A 87 2.01 -19.98 -12.89
C ARG A 87 0.59 -20.46 -12.59
N PRO A 88 -0.46 -19.92 -13.25
CA PRO A 88 -0.42 -18.84 -14.25
C PRO A 88 -0.04 -17.47 -13.63
N PRO A 89 0.53 -16.55 -14.43
CA PRO A 89 0.90 -15.23 -13.93
C PRO A 89 -0.32 -14.37 -13.64
N VAL A 90 -0.22 -13.51 -12.63
CA VAL A 90 -1.26 -12.57 -12.23
C VAL A 90 -0.70 -11.15 -12.25
N PHE A 91 -1.35 -10.27 -13.01
CA PHE A 91 -0.99 -8.86 -13.13
C PHE A 91 -2.08 -8.01 -12.47
N TYR A 92 -1.81 -7.52 -11.26
CA TYR A 92 -2.70 -6.58 -10.56
C TYR A 92 -2.46 -5.14 -10.98
N TRP A 93 -1.19 -4.79 -11.23
CA TRP A 93 -0.82 -3.48 -11.76
C TRP A 93 -1.44 -3.25 -13.13
N GLN A 94 -1.88 -2.01 -13.34
CA GLN A 94 -2.24 -1.46 -14.63
C GLN A 94 -1.29 -0.31 -14.98
N PRO A 95 -1.25 0.17 -16.24
CA PRO A 95 -0.40 1.30 -16.61
C PRO A 95 -0.57 2.51 -15.68
N ALA A 96 -1.82 2.83 -15.32
CA ALA A 96 -2.16 3.88 -14.35
C ALA A 96 -1.48 3.69 -12.99
N SER A 97 -1.41 2.45 -12.48
CA SER A 97 -0.72 2.14 -11.23
C SER A 97 0.76 2.53 -11.29
N ILE A 98 1.43 2.26 -12.41
CA ILE A 98 2.85 2.57 -12.59
C ILE A 98 3.09 4.08 -12.66
N VAL A 99 2.24 4.81 -13.39
CA VAL A 99 2.30 6.28 -13.45
C VAL A 99 2.15 6.89 -12.07
N LEU A 100 1.20 6.41 -11.27
CA LEU A 100 1.01 6.83 -9.88
C LEU A 100 2.23 6.52 -9.01
N MET A 101 2.78 5.31 -9.09
CA MET A 101 3.98 4.93 -8.33
C MET A 101 5.17 5.85 -8.65
N GLN A 102 5.35 6.25 -9.91
CA GLN A 102 6.37 7.22 -10.31
C GLN A 102 6.07 8.59 -9.71
N ARG A 103 4.83 9.07 -9.83
CA ARG A 103 4.43 10.37 -9.28
C ARG A 103 4.65 10.45 -7.76
N ILE A 104 4.34 9.39 -7.03
CA ILE A 104 4.58 9.33 -5.57
C ILE A 104 6.07 9.38 -5.23
N ARG A 105 6.93 8.75 -6.03
CA ARG A 105 8.38 8.87 -5.86
C ARG A 105 8.89 10.27 -6.15
N ASP A 106 8.34 10.94 -7.16
CA ASP A 106 8.70 12.33 -7.49
C ASP A 106 8.30 13.27 -6.34
N LEU A 107 7.07 13.16 -5.83
CA LEU A 107 6.64 13.92 -4.65
C LEU A 107 7.56 13.69 -3.45
N ARG A 108 7.96 12.44 -3.21
CA ARG A 108 8.91 12.14 -2.14
C ARG A 108 10.28 12.75 -2.36
N ALA A 109 10.76 12.78 -3.61
CA ALA A 109 12.01 13.46 -3.95
C ALA A 109 11.93 14.99 -3.73
N ASP A 110 10.74 15.57 -3.86
CA ASP A 110 10.45 16.98 -3.59
C ASP A 110 10.24 17.29 -2.10
N GLY A 111 10.34 16.29 -1.22
CA GLY A 111 10.27 16.44 0.24
C GLY A 111 8.91 16.11 0.87
N VAL A 112 7.93 15.70 0.07
CA VAL A 112 6.61 15.25 0.56
C VAL A 112 6.76 13.87 1.19
N ARG A 113 6.37 13.70 2.45
CA ARG A 113 6.44 12.40 3.15
C ARG A 113 5.27 11.53 2.73
N VAL A 114 5.45 10.88 1.58
CA VAL A 114 4.50 9.93 1.00
C VAL A 114 5.20 8.68 0.46
N CYS A 115 4.53 7.53 0.60
CA CYS A 115 4.92 6.26 -0.02
C CYS A 115 3.70 5.57 -0.63
N TYR A 116 3.93 4.60 -1.52
CA TYR A 116 2.85 3.84 -2.14
C TYR A 116 2.80 2.39 -1.65
N THR A 117 1.61 1.81 -1.66
CA THR A 117 1.38 0.37 -1.58
C THR A 117 0.16 -0.03 -2.41
N LEU A 118 0.09 -1.30 -2.81
CA LEU A 118 -1.01 -1.83 -3.61
C LEU A 118 -1.32 -3.26 -3.17
N ASP A 119 -2.60 -3.56 -3.03
CA ASP A 119 -3.10 -4.90 -2.76
C ASP A 119 -3.32 -5.70 -4.06
N ALA A 120 -4.18 -6.71 -4.03
CA ALA A 120 -4.63 -7.47 -5.19
C ALA A 120 -5.57 -6.65 -6.10
N GLY A 121 -5.06 -5.57 -6.69
CA GLY A 121 -5.78 -4.67 -7.60
C GLY A 121 -4.93 -3.47 -8.04
N PRO A 122 -5.46 -2.62 -8.93
CA PRO A 122 -4.69 -1.53 -9.54
C PRO A 122 -4.71 -0.22 -8.74
N ASN A 123 -5.62 -0.08 -7.76
CA ASN A 123 -5.73 1.12 -6.93
C ASN A 123 -4.48 1.30 -6.07
N VAL A 124 -4.04 2.55 -5.94
CA VAL A 124 -2.81 2.89 -5.24
C VAL A 124 -3.14 3.54 -3.91
N HIS A 125 -2.69 2.92 -2.83
CA HIS A 125 -2.74 3.50 -1.50
C HIS A 125 -1.51 4.36 -1.30
N CYS A 126 -1.69 5.66 -1.06
CA CYS A 126 -0.63 6.62 -0.85
C CYS A 126 -0.60 7.00 0.63
N ILE A 127 0.28 6.35 1.39
CA ILE A 127 0.38 6.56 2.83
C ILE A 127 1.32 7.75 3.06
N CYS A 128 0.84 8.74 3.81
CA CYS A 128 1.57 9.96 4.12
C CYS A 128 1.35 10.38 5.56
N VAL A 129 2.11 11.35 6.05
CA VAL A 129 1.79 12.02 7.31
C VAL A 129 0.66 13.04 7.10
N ARG A 130 -0.10 13.34 8.16
CA ARG A 130 -1.24 14.27 8.09
C ARG A 130 -0.93 15.61 7.43
N ASP A 131 0.20 16.21 7.76
CA ASP A 131 0.59 17.54 7.26
C ASP A 131 0.69 17.57 5.72
N ASP A 132 1.04 16.45 5.10
CA ASP A 132 1.31 16.34 3.67
C ASP A 132 0.09 15.80 2.89
N ALA A 133 -0.96 15.34 3.59
CA ALA A 133 -2.10 14.66 2.98
C ALA A 133 -2.89 15.52 1.98
N ALA A 134 -2.99 16.83 2.24
CA ALA A 134 -3.67 17.75 1.32
C ALA A 134 -2.90 17.91 0.00
N GLU A 135 -1.56 17.97 0.06
CA GLU A 135 -0.71 18.05 -1.11
C GLU A 135 -0.73 16.75 -1.91
N VAL A 136 -0.64 15.60 -1.24
CA VAL A 136 -0.77 14.29 -1.88
C VAL A 136 -2.11 14.16 -2.60
N LYS A 137 -3.22 14.51 -1.92
CA LYS A 137 -4.55 14.48 -2.53
C LYS A 137 -4.66 15.39 -3.75
N ALA A 138 -4.16 16.64 -3.65
CA ALA A 138 -4.20 17.57 -4.78
C ALA A 138 -3.38 17.06 -5.98
N ALA A 139 -2.22 16.46 -5.73
CA ALA A 139 -1.40 15.85 -6.78
C ALA A 139 -2.15 14.70 -7.48
N LEU A 140 -2.81 13.82 -6.71
CA LEU A 140 -3.59 12.70 -7.25
C LEU A 140 -4.83 13.17 -8.03
N ASP A 141 -5.58 14.13 -7.50
CA ASP A 141 -6.77 14.69 -8.16
C ASP A 141 -6.43 15.38 -9.49
N SER A 142 -5.18 15.81 -9.69
CA SER A 142 -4.73 16.43 -10.95
C SER A 142 -4.39 15.42 -12.06
N MET A 143 -4.35 14.12 -11.75
CA MET A 143 -3.96 13.07 -12.67
C MET A 143 -5.18 12.53 -13.44
N SER A 144 -5.06 12.42 -14.76
CA SER A 144 -6.13 11.91 -15.64
C SER A 144 -6.48 10.44 -15.40
N GLU A 145 -5.55 9.69 -14.80
CA GLU A 145 -5.64 8.28 -14.47
C GLU A 145 -6.50 8.03 -13.22
N VAL A 146 -6.72 9.06 -12.39
CA VAL A 146 -7.43 8.96 -11.12
C VAL A 146 -8.89 9.33 -11.33
N ILE A 147 -9.78 8.39 -11.05
CA ILE A 147 -11.24 8.57 -11.12
C ILE A 147 -11.74 9.30 -9.87
N GLU A 148 -11.23 8.89 -8.72
CA GLU A 148 -11.61 9.40 -7.41
C GLU A 148 -10.45 9.22 -6.43
N THR A 149 -10.37 10.14 -5.47
CA THR A 149 -9.43 10.04 -4.35
C THR A 149 -10.20 9.93 -3.04
N LEU A 150 -9.95 8.86 -2.28
CA LEU A 150 -10.46 8.68 -0.93
C LEU A 150 -9.38 9.03 0.10
N THR A 151 -9.79 9.43 1.30
CA THR A 151 -8.85 9.77 2.38
C THR A 151 -9.34 9.21 3.70
N ALA A 152 -8.48 8.50 4.42
CA ALA A 152 -8.78 7.93 5.72
C ALA A 152 -7.58 8.03 6.68
N PRO A 153 -7.80 8.39 7.95
CA PRO A 153 -6.77 8.24 8.98
C PRO A 153 -6.67 6.77 9.44
N ALA A 154 -5.64 6.46 10.22
CA ALA A 154 -5.60 5.21 10.98
C ALA A 154 -6.87 5.05 11.85
N GLY A 155 -7.59 3.95 11.64
CA GLY A 155 -8.88 3.68 12.27
C GLY A 155 -8.77 2.94 13.60
N GLY A 156 -9.76 3.13 14.47
CA GLY A 156 -9.91 2.36 15.71
C GLY A 156 -10.43 0.94 15.49
N GLY A 157 -10.43 0.15 16.56
CA GLY A 157 -11.08 -1.17 16.56
C GLY A 157 -12.59 -1.09 16.37
N VAL A 158 -13.20 -2.23 16.02
CA VAL A 158 -14.64 -2.35 15.81
C VAL A 158 -15.44 -1.79 16.99
N GLN A 159 -16.49 -1.01 16.69
CA GLN A 159 -17.37 -0.40 17.69
C GLN A 159 -18.77 -1.01 17.59
N ILE A 160 -19.39 -1.29 18.74
CA ILE A 160 -20.80 -1.68 18.80
C ILE A 160 -21.63 -0.39 18.78
N ILE A 161 -22.36 -0.17 17.68
CA ILE A 161 -23.33 0.92 17.58
C ILE A 161 -24.70 0.41 18.04
N ALA A 162 -25.29 1.08 19.03
CA ALA A 162 -26.68 0.81 19.41
C ALA A 162 -27.59 1.15 18.22
N ARG A 163 -28.45 0.21 17.81
CA ARG A 163 -29.51 0.50 16.84
C ARG A 163 -30.45 1.54 17.47
N ARG A 164 -30.66 2.66 16.77
CA ARG A 164 -31.74 3.60 17.06
C ARG A 164 -33.08 2.96 16.77
#